data_AF-A0A317C870-F1
#
_entry.id   AF-A0A317C870-F1
#
_cell.length_a   1.000
_cell.length_b   1.000
_cell.length_c   1.000
_cell.angle_alpha   90.00
_cell.angle_beta   90.00
_cell.angle_gamma   90.00
#
_symmetry.space_group_name_H-M   'P 1'
#
loop_
_entity.id
_entity.type
_entity.pdbx_description
1 polymer ?
#
loop_
_entity_poly.entity_id
_entity_poly.type
_entity_poly.pdbx_seq_one_letter_code
_entity_poly.pdbx_strand_id
1 'polypeptide(L)'
;MTISTYLTIVASTVLATACATNNAQKNQYITKNGLIYIEQVDSLLTETLDVIIDVDSTELWRSRPHSPKKSRKKVMLHEKNHETTKLTYEIAEFRKGNANTKRYFLALEALINDPARQSIANTIGDASTAIAREQHRRANNSRFYTDSYDREGSISKLSHIAVNAHYSKRIQDILRKDAAIIGPHLDSQEAQLKNIVSILKDRMKTAELLYLIINIEKPYLGNQPLPLGTWKANRREWFEMQQAAPALDDLIQAQLDVRKAWDRVLFGDNKVTSVSHMLNDTSKITQSIGSFTNAPQSLSY
;
A
#
# COMPACT_ATOMS: atom_id res chain seq x y z
N MET A 1 -11.52 51.74 -37.63
CA MET A 1 -10.92 50.52 -37.02
C MET A 1 -11.88 50.00 -35.99
N THR A 2 -12.31 48.76 -36.17
CA THR A 2 -13.64 48.25 -35.77
C THR A 2 -13.59 47.48 -34.45
N ILE A 3 -14.56 47.76 -33.57
CA ILE A 3 -14.85 47.05 -32.30
C ILE A 3 -14.95 45.51 -32.48
N SER A 4 -15.22 45.05 -33.71
CA SER A 4 -15.26 43.65 -34.10
C SER A 4 -13.93 42.89 -34.03
N THR A 5 -12.77 43.56 -34.01
CA THR A 5 -11.47 42.86 -33.88
C THR A 5 -11.06 42.57 -32.43
N TYR A 6 -11.56 43.34 -31.47
CA TYR A 6 -11.26 43.12 -30.04
C TYR A 6 -12.02 41.93 -29.45
N LEU A 7 -13.25 41.67 -29.93
CA LEU A 7 -14.07 40.55 -29.43
C LEU A 7 -13.48 39.17 -29.80
N THR A 8 -12.85 39.08 -30.98
CA THR A 8 -12.24 37.83 -31.46
C THR A 8 -10.97 37.47 -30.68
N ILE A 9 -10.19 38.47 -30.24
CA ILE A 9 -8.93 38.25 -29.50
C ILE A 9 -9.21 37.82 -28.04
N VAL A 10 -10.31 38.29 -27.43
CA VAL A 10 -10.71 37.91 -26.07
C VAL A 10 -11.32 36.50 -26.02
N ALA A 11 -12.04 36.06 -27.07
CA ALA A 11 -12.59 34.71 -27.12
C ALA A 11 -11.51 33.61 -27.31
N SER A 12 -10.42 33.91 -28.04
CA SER A 12 -9.32 32.95 -28.26
C SER A 12 -8.45 32.72 -27.01
N THR A 13 -8.33 33.71 -26.13
CA THR A 13 -7.53 33.59 -24.89
C THR A 13 -8.23 32.76 -23.81
N VAL A 14 -9.57 32.81 -23.73
CA VAL A 14 -10.36 32.01 -22.77
C VAL A 14 -10.34 30.51 -23.12
N LEU A 15 -10.36 30.15 -24.41
CA LEU A 15 -10.29 28.75 -24.85
C LEU A 15 -8.90 28.11 -24.61
N ALA A 16 -7.82 28.90 -24.73
CA ALA A 16 -6.47 28.41 -24.42
C ALA A 16 -6.27 28.15 -22.91
N THR A 17 -6.90 28.94 -22.03
CA THR A 17 -6.82 28.73 -20.57
C THR A 17 -7.58 27.49 -20.09
N ALA A 18 -8.68 27.11 -20.75
CA ALA A 18 -9.48 25.93 -20.38
C ALA A 18 -8.79 24.58 -20.71
N CYS A 19 -7.97 24.53 -21.76
CA CYS A 19 -7.16 23.35 -22.06
C CYS A 19 -5.96 23.20 -21.11
N ALA A 20 -5.38 24.31 -20.62
CA ALA A 20 -4.24 24.29 -19.70
C ALA A 20 -4.62 23.81 -18.29
N THR A 21 -5.77 24.24 -17.75
CA THR A 21 -6.26 23.84 -16.42
C THR A 21 -6.60 22.35 -16.33
N ASN A 22 -7.19 21.78 -17.39
CA ASN A 22 -7.53 20.36 -17.43
C ASN A 22 -6.28 19.44 -17.43
N ASN A 23 -5.15 19.93 -17.94
CA ASN A 23 -3.89 19.19 -17.96
C ASN A 23 -3.14 19.26 -16.62
N ALA A 24 -3.14 20.43 -15.95
CA ALA A 24 -2.54 20.56 -14.62
C ALA A 24 -3.22 19.64 -13.59
N GLN A 25 -4.55 19.54 -13.63
CA GLN A 25 -5.33 18.65 -12.77
C GLN A 25 -4.99 17.17 -12.98
N LYS A 26 -4.75 16.75 -14.23
CA LYS A 26 -4.36 15.36 -14.57
C LYS A 26 -2.97 15.01 -14.04
N ASN A 27 -2.02 15.93 -14.17
CA ASN A 27 -0.65 15.70 -13.71
C ASN A 27 -0.59 15.55 -12.17
N GLN A 28 -1.37 16.35 -11.46
CA GLN A 28 -1.54 16.23 -10.01
C GLN A 28 -2.24 14.93 -9.59
N TYR A 29 -3.05 14.32 -10.46
CA TYR A 29 -3.79 13.10 -10.14
C TYR A 29 -2.86 11.91 -9.85
N ILE A 30 -1.83 11.67 -10.66
CA ILE A 30 -0.93 10.52 -10.45
C ILE A 30 -0.08 10.69 -9.21
N THR A 31 0.49 11.88 -9.00
CA THR A 31 1.31 12.13 -7.81
C THR A 31 0.46 12.05 -6.55
N LYS A 32 -0.72 12.67 -6.54
CA LYS A 32 -1.63 12.63 -5.39
C LYS A 32 -2.10 11.21 -5.06
N ASN A 33 -2.54 10.44 -6.06
CA ASN A 33 -2.99 9.07 -5.80
C ASN A 33 -1.83 8.14 -5.43
N GLY A 34 -0.65 8.31 -6.04
CA GLY A 34 0.56 7.59 -5.64
C GLY A 34 0.93 7.87 -4.19
N LEU A 35 0.85 9.12 -3.74
CA LEU A 35 1.11 9.50 -2.36
C LEU A 35 0.10 8.90 -1.38
N ILE A 36 -1.20 9.03 -1.69
CA ILE A 36 -2.27 8.44 -0.86
C ILE A 36 -2.06 6.93 -0.75
N TYR A 37 -1.81 6.24 -1.85
CA TYR A 37 -1.53 4.80 -1.85
C TYR A 37 -0.35 4.46 -0.92
N ILE A 38 0.77 5.16 -1.03
CA ILE A 38 1.97 4.87 -0.23
C ILE A 38 1.70 5.08 1.27
N GLU A 39 0.91 6.10 1.62
CA GLU A 39 0.49 6.35 3.00
C GLU A 39 -0.40 5.23 3.53
N GLN A 40 -1.35 4.76 2.73
CA GLN A 40 -2.23 3.64 3.09
C GLN A 40 -1.43 2.35 3.28
N VAL A 41 -0.48 2.05 2.40
CA VAL A 41 0.37 0.87 2.56
C VAL A 41 1.28 0.99 3.77
N ASP A 42 1.88 2.15 4.05
CA ASP A 42 2.69 2.31 5.26
C ASP A 42 1.87 2.11 6.54
N SER A 43 0.63 2.61 6.55
CA SER A 43 -0.31 2.37 7.64
C SER A 43 -0.66 0.89 7.76
N LEU A 44 -0.99 0.21 6.65
CA LEU A 44 -1.25 -1.23 6.67
C LEU A 44 -0.07 -2.01 7.23
N LEU A 45 1.14 -1.71 6.76
CA LEU A 45 2.36 -2.40 7.16
C LEU A 45 2.61 -2.27 8.67
N THR A 46 2.28 -1.11 9.25
CA THR A 46 2.35 -0.88 10.69
C THR A 46 1.31 -1.73 11.42
N GLU A 47 0.04 -1.62 11.05
CA GLU A 47 -1.05 -2.40 11.67
C GLU A 47 -0.86 -3.92 11.52
N THR A 48 -0.27 -4.36 10.41
CA THR A 48 0.03 -5.78 10.17
C THR A 48 1.02 -6.31 11.21
N LEU A 49 2.03 -5.53 11.61
CA LEU A 49 2.98 -5.97 12.63
C LEU A 49 2.28 -6.16 13.97
N ASP A 50 1.44 -5.20 14.35
CA ASP A 50 0.72 -5.22 15.62
C ASP A 50 -0.21 -6.44 15.68
N VAL A 51 -1.03 -6.65 14.65
CA VAL A 51 -1.92 -7.83 14.56
C VAL A 51 -1.13 -9.13 14.66
N ILE A 52 0.01 -9.24 13.97
CA ILE A 52 0.79 -10.48 13.97
C ILE A 52 1.39 -10.76 15.34
N ILE A 53 1.97 -9.74 15.97
CA ILE A 53 2.53 -9.86 17.33
C ILE A 53 1.45 -10.27 18.32
N ASP A 54 0.26 -9.65 18.25
CA ASP A 54 -0.85 -9.93 19.16
C ASP A 54 -1.41 -11.34 18.98
N VAL A 55 -1.59 -11.77 17.73
CA VAL A 55 -2.08 -13.12 17.40
C VAL A 55 -1.07 -14.17 17.82
N ASP A 56 0.21 -14.02 17.46
CA ASP A 56 1.26 -14.98 17.82
C ASP A 56 1.43 -15.03 19.35
N SER A 57 1.36 -13.90 20.05
CA SER A 57 1.42 -13.84 21.52
C SER A 57 0.23 -14.55 22.16
N THR A 58 -0.98 -14.35 21.64
CA THR A 58 -2.19 -15.03 22.11
C THR A 58 -2.11 -16.54 21.89
N GLU A 59 -1.63 -16.98 20.72
CA GLU A 59 -1.43 -18.40 20.41
C GLU A 59 -0.40 -19.04 21.33
N LEU A 60 0.74 -18.38 21.56
CA LEU A 60 1.78 -18.81 22.51
C LEU A 60 1.22 -18.94 23.93
N TRP A 61 0.40 -17.99 24.37
CA TRP A 61 -0.23 -18.04 25.68
C TRP A 61 -1.17 -19.23 25.82
N ARG A 62 -2.00 -19.52 24.81
CA ARG A 62 -2.96 -20.65 24.84
C ARG A 62 -2.31 -22.01 24.69
N SER A 63 -1.21 -22.10 23.95
CA SER A 63 -0.46 -23.35 23.80
C SER A 63 0.43 -23.65 25.03
N ARG A 64 0.70 -22.65 25.88
CA ARG A 64 1.53 -22.79 27.10
C ARG A 64 1.06 -23.89 28.07
N PRO A 65 -0.23 -24.06 28.42
CA PRO A 65 -0.69 -25.13 29.32
C PRO A 65 -0.58 -26.53 28.69
N HIS A 66 -0.72 -26.62 27.37
CA HIS A 66 -0.79 -27.88 26.63
C HIS A 66 0.57 -28.48 26.26
N SER A 67 1.66 -27.71 26.40
CA SER A 67 3.02 -28.24 26.24
C SER A 67 3.56 -28.83 27.55
N PRO A 68 3.79 -30.15 27.66
CA PRO A 68 4.13 -30.79 28.94
C PRO A 68 5.58 -30.54 29.39
N LYS A 69 6.50 -30.25 28.47
CA LYS A 69 7.94 -30.10 28.77
C LYS A 69 8.41 -28.65 28.64
N LYS A 70 9.17 -28.15 29.61
CA LYS A 70 9.80 -26.81 29.59
C LYS A 70 10.64 -26.58 28.33
N SER A 71 11.37 -27.61 27.87
CA SER A 71 12.15 -27.56 26.62
C SER A 71 11.29 -27.29 25.40
N ARG A 72 10.12 -27.95 25.28
CA ARG A 72 9.18 -27.74 24.16
C ARG A 72 8.60 -26.32 24.15
N LYS A 73 8.25 -25.78 25.33
CA LYS A 73 7.79 -24.38 25.46
C LYS A 73 8.86 -23.39 24.99
N LYS A 74 10.12 -23.65 25.36
CA LYS A 74 11.26 -22.81 24.96
C LYS A 74 11.48 -22.84 23.44
N VAL A 75 11.42 -24.03 22.83
CA VAL A 75 11.56 -24.18 21.37
C VAL A 75 10.46 -23.42 20.63
N MET A 76 9.18 -23.64 21.00
CA MET A 76 8.04 -22.97 20.37
C MET A 76 8.11 -21.44 20.48
N LEU A 77 8.53 -20.92 21.64
CA LEU A 77 8.75 -19.48 21.82
C LEU A 77 9.87 -18.95 20.91
N HIS A 78 11.00 -19.66 20.82
CA HIS A 78 12.11 -19.25 19.94
C HIS A 78 11.72 -19.28 18.46
N GLU A 79 10.99 -20.31 18.02
CA GLU A 79 10.51 -20.44 16.64
C GLU A 79 9.56 -19.28 16.29
N LYS A 80 8.54 -19.03 17.11
CA LYS A 80 7.62 -17.90 16.90
C LYS A 80 8.36 -16.56 16.88
N ASN A 81 9.22 -16.30 17.87
CA ASN A 81 10.01 -15.06 17.88
C ASN A 81 10.90 -14.92 16.65
N HIS A 82 11.49 -16.01 16.15
CA HIS A 82 12.31 -16.00 14.94
C HIS A 82 11.48 -15.62 13.71
N GLU A 83 10.32 -16.26 13.52
CA GLU A 83 9.42 -15.97 12.39
C GLU A 83 8.87 -14.54 12.46
N THR A 84 8.41 -14.07 13.63
CA THR A 84 7.93 -12.69 13.81
C THR A 84 9.06 -11.68 13.57
N THR A 85 10.30 -11.97 14.01
CA THR A 85 11.46 -11.10 13.76
C THR A 85 11.78 -11.02 12.27
N LYS A 86 11.76 -12.16 11.57
CA LYS A 86 12.00 -12.22 10.12
C LYS A 86 10.96 -11.38 9.37
N LEU A 87 9.69 -11.54 9.69
CA LEU A 87 8.62 -10.76 9.08
C LEU A 87 8.72 -9.27 9.41
N THR A 88 9.10 -8.93 10.64
CA THR A 88 9.34 -7.53 11.06
C THR A 88 10.41 -6.88 10.19
N TYR A 89 11.49 -7.60 9.91
CA TYR A 89 12.54 -7.13 9.02
C TYR A 89 12.05 -6.98 7.57
N GLU A 90 11.28 -7.94 7.05
CA GLU A 90 10.69 -7.86 5.70
C GLU A 90 9.76 -6.65 5.55
N ILE A 91 8.90 -6.40 6.55
CA ILE A 91 8.02 -5.23 6.59
C ILE A 91 8.83 -3.94 6.68
N ALA A 92 9.85 -3.87 7.55
CA ALA A 92 10.70 -2.68 7.68
C ALA A 92 11.41 -2.34 6.36
N GLU A 93 11.91 -3.34 5.64
CA GLU A 93 12.51 -3.15 4.32
C GLU A 93 11.49 -2.69 3.28
N PHE A 94 10.26 -3.20 3.31
CA PHE A 94 9.19 -2.70 2.44
C PHE A 94 8.85 -1.23 2.75
N ARG A 95 8.71 -0.86 4.03
CA ARG A 95 8.49 0.53 4.44
C ARG A 95 9.60 1.47 3.98
N LYS A 96 10.85 1.02 4.00
CA LYS A 96 11.99 1.78 3.46
C LYS A 96 11.84 2.04 1.96
N GLY A 97 11.44 1.02 1.18
CA GLY A 97 11.10 1.18 -0.24
C GLY A 97 9.96 2.17 -0.46
N ASN A 98 8.89 2.04 0.32
CA ASN A 98 7.75 2.98 0.30
C ASN A 98 8.19 4.42 0.59
N ALA A 99 9.08 4.64 1.55
CA ALA A 99 9.59 5.98 1.86
C ALA A 99 10.36 6.61 0.68
N ASN A 100 11.16 5.81 -0.05
CA ASN A 100 11.85 6.28 -1.25
C ASN A 100 10.86 6.63 -2.37
N THR A 101 9.84 5.80 -2.57
CA THR A 101 8.77 6.04 -3.54
C THR A 101 7.93 7.26 -3.17
N LYS A 102 7.63 7.47 -1.88
CA LYS A 102 6.96 8.69 -1.39
C LYS A 102 7.77 9.92 -1.73
N ARG A 103 9.09 9.88 -1.46
CA ARG A 103 10.00 10.98 -1.78
C ARG A 103 10.04 11.28 -3.27
N TYR A 104 10.02 10.25 -4.11
CA TYR A 104 9.93 10.40 -5.56
C TYR A 104 8.65 11.12 -5.98
N PHE A 105 7.47 10.68 -5.54
CA PHE A 105 6.20 11.31 -5.92
C PHE A 105 6.02 12.72 -5.35
N LEU A 106 6.49 13.00 -4.12
CA LEU A 106 6.50 14.35 -3.56
C LEU A 106 7.37 15.30 -4.40
N ALA A 107 8.55 14.85 -4.80
CA ALA A 107 9.43 15.65 -5.63
C ALA A 107 8.87 15.84 -7.05
N LEU A 108 8.21 14.83 -7.61
CA LEU A 108 7.52 14.94 -8.90
C LEU A 108 6.35 15.93 -8.82
N GLU A 109 5.55 15.90 -7.76
CA GLU A 109 4.46 16.87 -7.53
C GLU A 109 5.00 18.30 -7.40
N ALA A 110 6.07 18.47 -6.63
CA ALA A 110 6.73 19.76 -6.49
C ALA A 110 7.25 20.28 -7.84
N LEU A 111 7.78 19.40 -8.70
CA LEU A 111 8.26 19.79 -10.03
C LEU A 111 7.10 20.14 -10.98
N ILE A 112 5.97 19.46 -10.87
CA ILE A 112 4.75 19.79 -11.63
C ILE A 112 4.26 21.20 -11.25
N ASN A 113 4.32 21.54 -9.97
CA ASN A 113 3.87 22.84 -9.46
C ASN A 113 4.90 23.96 -9.70
N ASP A 114 6.21 23.65 -9.71
CA ASP A 114 7.30 24.60 -9.98
C ASP A 114 8.35 23.98 -10.92
N PRO A 115 8.10 24.00 -12.26
CA PRO A 115 9.01 23.37 -13.24
C PRO A 115 10.38 24.05 -13.38
N ALA A 116 10.53 25.29 -12.91
CA ALA A 116 11.76 26.07 -13.06
C ALA A 116 12.82 25.69 -12.01
N ARG A 117 12.41 25.13 -10.87
CA ARG A 117 13.30 24.91 -9.73
C ARG A 117 14.23 23.70 -9.93
N GLN A 118 15.52 23.97 -10.17
CA GLN A 118 16.52 22.93 -10.46
C GLN A 118 16.68 21.89 -9.33
N SER A 119 16.65 22.34 -8.07
CA SER A 119 16.86 21.49 -6.89
C SER A 119 15.86 20.33 -6.77
N ILE A 120 14.65 20.50 -7.33
CA ILE A 120 13.61 19.45 -7.28
C ILE A 120 14.01 18.25 -8.16
N ALA A 121 14.53 18.49 -9.37
CA ALA A 121 14.95 17.40 -10.25
C ALA A 121 16.11 16.58 -9.65
N ASN A 122 17.02 17.22 -8.91
CA ASN A 122 18.07 16.49 -8.18
C ASN A 122 17.43 15.56 -7.13
N THR A 123 16.42 16.04 -6.40
CA THR A 123 15.70 15.25 -5.40
C THR A 123 15.02 14.01 -6.02
N ILE A 124 14.42 14.17 -7.20
CA ILE A 124 13.83 13.07 -7.98
C ILE A 124 14.92 12.07 -8.37
N GLY A 125 16.02 12.54 -8.95
CA GLY A 125 17.14 11.69 -9.36
C GLY A 125 17.75 10.91 -8.19
N ASP A 126 17.90 11.54 -7.03
CA ASP A 126 18.41 10.88 -5.82
C ASP A 126 17.41 9.83 -5.29
N ALA A 127 16.10 10.09 -5.38
CA ALA A 127 15.06 9.14 -4.96
C ALA A 127 15.02 7.93 -5.89
N SER A 128 15.02 8.17 -7.21
CA SER A 128 15.11 7.13 -8.24
C SER A 128 16.38 6.28 -8.07
N THR A 129 17.53 6.90 -7.79
CA THR A 129 18.79 6.18 -7.53
C THR A 129 18.75 5.37 -6.24
N ALA A 130 18.04 5.83 -5.20
CA ALA A 130 17.83 5.06 -3.98
C ALA A 130 16.96 3.82 -4.25
N ILE A 131 15.87 3.99 -5.02
CA ILE A 131 14.98 2.90 -5.45
C ILE A 131 15.77 1.86 -6.27
N ALA A 132 16.54 2.29 -7.28
CA ALA A 132 17.35 1.40 -8.09
C ALA A 132 18.36 0.60 -7.26
N ARG A 133 19.05 1.25 -6.32
CA ARG A 133 19.99 0.57 -5.40
C ARG A 133 19.29 -0.46 -4.53
N GLU A 134 18.09 -0.16 -4.04
CA GLU A 134 17.31 -1.09 -3.24
C GLU A 134 16.86 -2.30 -4.06
N GLN A 135 16.38 -2.09 -5.28
CA GLN A 135 16.01 -3.18 -6.20
C GLN A 135 17.21 -4.08 -6.50
N HIS A 136 18.39 -3.51 -6.80
CA HIS A 136 19.61 -4.28 -7.00
C HIS A 136 20.01 -5.07 -5.76
N ARG A 137 19.96 -4.45 -4.57
CA ARG A 137 20.25 -5.12 -3.30
C ARG A 137 19.32 -6.31 -3.06
N ARG A 138 18.03 -6.16 -3.37
CA ARG A 138 17.03 -7.23 -3.23
C ARG A 138 17.26 -8.36 -4.24
N ALA A 139 17.48 -8.02 -5.50
CA ALA A 139 17.76 -9.00 -6.56
C ALA A 139 18.99 -9.88 -6.22
N ASN A 140 20.00 -9.32 -5.56
CA ASN A 140 21.19 -10.06 -5.15
C ASN A 140 21.01 -10.89 -3.87
N ASN A 141 20.04 -10.53 -3.02
CA ASN A 141 19.85 -11.15 -1.70
C ASN A 141 18.71 -12.18 -1.64
N SER A 142 17.81 -12.22 -2.63
CA SER A 142 16.57 -12.99 -2.50
C SER A 142 16.54 -14.27 -3.35
N ARG A 143 16.34 -15.42 -2.70
CA ARG A 143 15.88 -16.68 -3.35
C ARG A 143 14.40 -16.66 -3.76
N PHE A 144 13.64 -15.62 -3.36
CA PHE A 144 12.17 -15.57 -3.47
C PHE A 144 11.63 -14.73 -4.65
N TYR A 145 12.48 -14.12 -5.48
CA TYR A 145 12.05 -13.17 -6.53
C TYR A 145 12.33 -13.63 -7.96
N THR A 146 12.66 -14.90 -8.17
CA THR A 146 13.12 -15.39 -9.49
C THR A 146 12.02 -15.68 -10.50
N ASP A 147 10.75 -15.83 -10.11
CA ASP A 147 9.72 -16.39 -11.02
C ASP A 147 8.71 -15.40 -11.60
N SER A 148 8.49 -14.21 -11.04
CA SER A 148 7.40 -13.34 -11.51
C SER A 148 7.82 -12.22 -12.47
N TYR A 149 9.10 -12.16 -12.82
CA TYR A 149 9.64 -10.99 -13.51
C TYR A 149 10.07 -11.34 -14.93
N ASP A 150 9.12 -11.32 -15.86
CA ASP A 150 9.38 -11.20 -17.28
C ASP A 150 9.97 -9.79 -17.56
N ARG A 151 11.26 -9.63 -17.22
CA ARG A 151 12.02 -8.39 -17.42
C ARG A 151 12.03 -8.00 -18.90
N GLU A 152 12.05 -8.97 -19.80
CA GLU A 152 12.09 -8.74 -21.24
C GLU A 152 10.78 -8.13 -21.77
N GLY A 153 9.63 -8.61 -21.28
CA GLY A 153 8.33 -8.04 -21.61
C GLY A 153 8.11 -6.59 -21.12
N SER A 154 8.78 -6.19 -20.03
CA SER A 154 8.67 -4.83 -19.48
C SER A 154 9.65 -3.85 -20.15
N ILE A 155 10.87 -4.30 -20.48
CA ILE A 155 11.88 -3.48 -21.16
C ILE A 155 11.51 -3.20 -22.61
N SER A 156 10.95 -4.17 -23.34
CA SER A 156 10.50 -3.98 -24.72
C SER A 156 9.42 -2.89 -24.85
N LYS A 157 8.54 -2.77 -23.86
CA LYS A 157 7.51 -1.72 -23.78
C LYS A 157 8.10 -0.33 -23.55
N LEU A 158 9.31 -0.20 -23.00
CA LEU A 158 9.97 1.09 -22.75
C LEU A 158 10.41 1.80 -24.03
N SER A 159 10.59 1.07 -25.15
CA SER A 159 10.96 1.67 -26.44
C SER A 159 9.86 2.54 -27.05
N HIS A 160 8.61 2.39 -26.57
CA HIS A 160 7.42 3.09 -27.06
C HIS A 160 6.86 4.14 -26.09
N ILE A 161 7.66 4.62 -25.12
CA ILE A 161 7.20 5.62 -24.13
C ILE A 161 6.92 6.97 -24.79
N ALA A 162 5.65 7.19 -25.10
CA ALA A 162 5.10 8.44 -25.59
C ALA A 162 4.51 9.26 -24.43
N VAL A 163 5.36 9.73 -23.51
CA VAL A 163 4.87 10.62 -22.42
C VAL A 163 4.14 11.80 -23.04
N ASN A 164 2.92 12.03 -22.57
CA ASN A 164 1.98 12.97 -23.16
C ASN A 164 2.60 14.36 -23.37
N ALA A 165 2.34 14.98 -24.52
CA ALA A 165 2.82 16.32 -24.88
C ALA A 165 2.36 17.42 -23.90
N HIS A 166 1.37 17.14 -23.05
CA HIS A 166 0.86 18.05 -22.03
C HIS A 166 1.80 18.26 -20.83
N TYR A 167 2.80 17.41 -20.64
CA TYR A 167 3.85 17.64 -19.65
C TYR A 167 4.91 18.59 -20.21
N SER A 168 5.53 19.41 -19.34
CA SER A 168 6.73 20.13 -19.74
C SER A 168 7.79 19.12 -20.21
N LYS A 169 8.58 19.49 -21.23
CA LYS A 169 9.64 18.61 -21.79
C LYS A 169 10.52 18.01 -20.69
N ARG A 170 10.83 18.82 -19.68
CA ARG A 170 11.60 18.40 -18.50
C ARG A 170 10.94 17.28 -17.71
N ILE A 171 9.62 17.36 -17.45
CA ILE A 171 8.89 16.30 -16.75
C ILE A 171 8.83 15.04 -17.62
N GLN A 172 8.62 15.19 -18.94
CA GLN A 172 8.67 14.04 -19.85
C GLN A 172 10.02 13.33 -19.81
N ASP A 173 11.12 14.08 -19.84
CA ASP A 173 12.48 13.52 -19.83
C ASP A 173 12.75 12.76 -18.52
N ILE A 174 12.30 13.31 -17.38
CA ILE A 174 12.40 12.64 -16.08
C ILE A 174 11.57 11.36 -16.05
N LEU A 175 10.30 11.42 -16.47
CA LEU A 175 9.42 10.24 -16.49
C LEU A 175 9.95 9.14 -17.42
N ARG A 176 10.48 9.50 -18.59
CA ARG A 176 11.12 8.54 -19.52
C ARG A 176 12.37 7.91 -18.90
N LYS A 177 13.23 8.72 -18.28
CA LYS A 177 14.46 8.26 -17.63
C LYS A 177 14.14 7.29 -16.48
N ASP A 178 13.17 7.64 -15.63
CA ASP A 178 12.87 6.90 -14.41
C ASP A 178 11.88 5.74 -14.64
N ALA A 179 11.27 5.62 -15.82
CA ALA A 179 10.35 4.53 -16.16
C ALA A 179 10.94 3.13 -15.92
N ALA A 180 12.22 2.93 -16.30
CA ALA A 180 12.94 1.66 -16.12
C ALA A 180 13.25 1.32 -14.65
N ILE A 181 13.06 2.27 -13.73
CA ILE A 181 13.33 2.12 -12.30
C ILE A 181 12.01 2.01 -11.54
N ILE A 182 11.13 2.99 -11.73
CA ILE A 182 9.87 3.13 -10.99
C ILE A 182 8.87 2.04 -11.37
N GLY A 183 8.69 1.74 -12.67
CA GLY A 183 7.78 0.68 -13.11
C GLY A 183 8.11 -0.65 -12.42
N PRO A 184 9.37 -1.12 -12.53
CA PRO A 184 9.78 -2.34 -11.83
C PRO A 184 9.73 -2.29 -10.32
N HIS A 185 9.80 -1.10 -9.74
CA HIS A 185 9.69 -0.96 -8.30
C HIS A 185 8.25 -1.17 -7.86
N LEU A 186 7.29 -0.54 -8.55
CA LEU A 186 5.86 -0.70 -8.29
C LEU A 186 5.42 -2.16 -8.46
N ASP A 187 5.93 -2.86 -9.46
CA ASP A 187 5.71 -4.31 -9.63
C ASP A 187 6.23 -5.11 -8.42
N SER A 188 7.47 -4.83 -7.99
CA SER A 188 8.05 -5.50 -6.84
C SER A 188 7.25 -5.21 -5.56
N GLN A 189 6.76 -3.98 -5.38
CA GLN A 189 5.90 -3.61 -4.26
C GLN A 189 4.55 -4.34 -4.32
N GLU A 190 3.97 -4.51 -5.52
CA GLU A 190 2.74 -5.30 -5.70
C GLU A 190 2.92 -6.75 -5.25
N ALA A 191 4.01 -7.41 -5.67
CA ALA A 191 4.31 -8.78 -5.25
C ALA A 191 4.51 -8.89 -3.73
N GLN A 192 5.21 -7.93 -3.13
CA GLN A 192 5.40 -7.86 -1.68
C GLN A 192 4.10 -7.68 -0.92
N LEU A 193 3.26 -6.77 -1.39
CA LEU A 193 1.97 -6.49 -0.81
C LEU A 193 1.06 -7.72 -0.84
N LYS A 194 1.04 -8.47 -1.96
CA LYS A 194 0.28 -9.74 -2.05
C LYS A 194 0.74 -10.75 -0.99
N ASN A 195 2.05 -10.90 -0.79
CA ASN A 195 2.58 -11.80 0.22
C ASN A 195 2.14 -11.38 1.63
N ILE A 196 2.25 -10.09 1.95
CA ILE A 196 1.89 -9.57 3.28
C ILE A 196 0.39 -9.67 3.52
N VAL A 197 -0.44 -9.34 2.52
CA VAL A 197 -1.90 -9.51 2.59
C VAL A 197 -2.26 -10.98 2.82
N SER A 198 -1.57 -11.92 2.17
CA SER A 198 -1.77 -13.35 2.40
C SER A 198 -1.47 -13.75 3.85
N ILE A 199 -0.33 -13.32 4.40
CA ILE A 199 0.05 -13.55 5.80
C ILE A 199 -0.97 -12.93 6.75
N LEU A 200 -1.38 -11.69 6.49
CA LEU A 200 -2.35 -10.99 7.32
C LEU A 200 -3.72 -11.68 7.30
N LYS A 201 -4.20 -12.13 6.14
CA LYS A 201 -5.45 -12.91 6.03
C LYS A 201 -5.41 -14.19 6.86
N ASP A 202 -4.31 -14.94 6.80
CA ASP A 202 -4.11 -16.14 7.61
C ASP A 202 -4.14 -15.83 9.12
N ARG A 203 -3.48 -14.74 9.52
CA ARG A 203 -3.44 -14.29 10.92
C ARG A 203 -4.77 -13.74 11.40
N MET A 204 -5.51 -13.01 10.58
CA MET A 204 -6.87 -12.56 10.87
C MET A 204 -7.83 -13.74 11.04
N LYS A 205 -7.74 -14.76 10.18
CA LYS A 205 -8.52 -15.99 10.33
C LYS A 205 -8.22 -16.70 11.66
N THR A 206 -6.94 -16.74 12.04
CA THR A 206 -6.52 -17.28 13.34
C THR A 206 -7.06 -16.44 14.50
N ALA A 207 -6.96 -15.11 14.41
CA ALA A 207 -7.49 -14.17 15.40
C ALA A 207 -9.00 -14.33 15.58
N GLU A 208 -9.75 -14.38 14.47
CA GLU A 208 -11.19 -14.56 14.43
C GLU A 208 -11.60 -15.86 15.13
N LEU A 209 -10.92 -16.98 14.82
CA LEU A 209 -11.18 -18.26 15.47
C LEU A 209 -10.89 -18.20 16.97
N LEU A 210 -9.77 -17.62 17.37
CA LEU A 210 -9.41 -17.47 18.77
C LEU A 210 -10.44 -16.62 19.51
N TYR A 211 -10.87 -15.51 18.91
CA TYR A 211 -11.89 -14.61 19.44
C TYR A 211 -13.23 -15.33 19.61
N LEU A 212 -13.71 -16.05 18.58
CA LEU A 212 -14.94 -16.86 18.63
C LEU A 212 -14.92 -17.81 19.83
N ILE A 213 -13.85 -18.59 19.96
CA ILE A 213 -13.73 -19.58 21.03
C ILE A 213 -13.71 -18.91 22.41
N ILE A 214 -12.96 -17.82 22.58
CA ILE A 214 -12.74 -17.19 23.89
C ILE A 214 -13.94 -16.38 24.35
N ASN A 215 -14.47 -15.55 23.45
CA ASN A 215 -15.38 -14.47 23.80
C ASN A 215 -16.85 -14.82 23.55
N ILE A 216 -17.12 -15.87 22.76
CA ILE A 216 -18.47 -16.24 22.35
C ILE A 216 -18.79 -17.67 22.79
N GLU A 217 -18.04 -18.67 22.32
CA GLU A 217 -18.36 -20.07 22.58
C GLU A 217 -18.14 -20.46 24.04
N LYS A 218 -16.94 -20.20 24.59
CA LYS A 218 -16.62 -20.56 25.97
C LYS A 218 -17.56 -19.91 27.01
N PRO A 219 -17.90 -18.61 26.92
CA PRO A 219 -18.86 -18.00 27.85
C PRO A 219 -20.27 -18.56 27.67
N TYR A 220 -20.70 -18.84 26.44
CA TYR A 220 -22.03 -19.37 26.14
C TYR A 220 -22.21 -20.81 26.62
N LEU A 221 -21.19 -21.66 26.46
CA LEU A 221 -21.19 -23.06 26.87
C LEU A 221 -20.83 -23.26 28.35
N GLY A 222 -20.39 -22.20 29.04
CA GLY A 222 -19.96 -22.26 30.43
C GLY A 222 -21.13 -22.37 31.41
N ASN A 223 -20.85 -22.90 32.61
CA ASN A 223 -21.84 -23.00 33.69
C ASN A 223 -22.05 -21.68 34.47
N GLN A 224 -21.32 -20.62 34.12
CA GLN A 224 -21.39 -19.32 34.79
C GLN A 224 -22.54 -18.48 34.19
N PRO A 225 -23.17 -17.59 34.96
CA PRO A 225 -24.13 -16.64 34.41
C PRO A 225 -23.54 -15.85 33.25
N LEU A 226 -24.22 -15.85 32.10
CA LEU A 226 -23.74 -15.21 30.89
C LEU A 226 -23.89 -13.68 31.01
N PRO A 227 -22.82 -12.88 30.92
CA PRO A 227 -22.92 -11.42 30.86
C PRO A 227 -23.50 -11.00 29.50
N LEU A 228 -24.83 -11.02 29.38
CA LEU A 228 -25.55 -10.87 28.11
C LEU A 228 -25.16 -9.63 27.30
N GLY A 229 -24.90 -8.50 27.97
CA GLY A 229 -24.47 -7.26 27.30
C GLY A 229 -23.12 -7.43 26.60
N THR A 230 -22.10 -7.83 27.35
CA THR A 230 -20.74 -8.09 26.85
C THR A 230 -20.74 -9.19 25.79
N TRP A 231 -21.45 -10.30 26.03
CA TRP A 231 -21.49 -11.41 25.07
C TRP A 231 -22.13 -11.00 23.73
N LYS A 232 -23.23 -10.23 23.75
CA LYS A 232 -23.85 -9.71 22.52
C LYS A 232 -22.93 -8.76 21.77
N ALA A 233 -22.20 -7.90 22.49
CA ALA A 233 -21.20 -7.00 21.89
C ALA A 233 -20.08 -7.82 21.22
N ASN A 234 -19.51 -8.79 21.93
CA ASN A 234 -18.47 -9.66 21.39
C ASN A 234 -18.93 -10.42 20.15
N ARG A 235 -20.15 -10.95 20.18
CA ARG A 235 -20.72 -11.66 19.03
C ARG A 235 -20.89 -10.76 17.81
N ARG A 236 -21.26 -9.49 18.00
CA ARG A 236 -21.33 -8.51 16.91
C ARG A 236 -19.94 -8.22 16.35
N GLU A 237 -18.97 -7.96 17.24
CA GLU A 237 -17.58 -7.70 16.86
C GLU A 237 -16.99 -8.84 16.03
N TRP A 238 -17.25 -10.10 16.40
CA TRP A 238 -16.81 -11.25 15.60
C TRP A 238 -17.37 -11.26 14.16
N PHE A 239 -18.64 -10.88 13.96
CA PHE A 239 -19.20 -10.73 12.61
C PHE A 239 -18.62 -9.54 11.85
N GLU A 240 -18.21 -8.48 12.55
CA GLU A 240 -17.52 -7.34 11.95
C GLU A 240 -16.09 -7.73 11.52
N MET A 241 -15.37 -8.52 12.33
CA MET A 241 -14.07 -9.09 11.99
C MET A 241 -14.12 -9.89 10.67
N GLN A 242 -15.17 -10.68 10.45
CA GLN A 242 -15.33 -11.45 9.20
C GLN A 242 -15.39 -10.58 7.94
N GLN A 243 -15.80 -9.32 8.06
CA GLN A 243 -15.93 -8.40 6.93
C GLN A 243 -14.61 -7.70 6.57
N ALA A 244 -13.59 -7.78 7.42
CA ALA A 244 -12.33 -7.08 7.19
C ALA A 244 -11.40 -7.79 6.19
N ALA A 245 -11.44 -9.13 6.12
CA ALA A 245 -10.57 -9.89 5.23
C ALA A 245 -10.82 -9.62 3.72
N PRO A 246 -12.07 -9.50 3.23
CA PRO A 246 -12.34 -9.11 1.85
C PRO A 246 -11.77 -7.73 1.50
N ALA A 247 -11.78 -6.80 2.45
CA ALA A 247 -11.30 -5.44 2.21
C ALA A 247 -9.80 -5.41 1.86
N LEU A 248 -9.01 -6.39 2.33
CA LEU A 248 -7.60 -6.52 1.94
C LEU A 248 -7.37 -6.80 0.45
N ASP A 249 -8.34 -7.40 -0.25
CA ASP A 249 -8.26 -7.60 -1.71
C ASP A 249 -8.37 -6.27 -2.47
N ASP A 250 -9.18 -5.34 -1.96
CA ASP A 250 -9.33 -4.01 -2.53
C ASP A 250 -8.01 -3.23 -2.52
N LEU A 251 -7.15 -3.46 -1.53
CA LEU A 251 -5.83 -2.84 -1.47
C LEU A 251 -4.88 -3.38 -2.55
N ILE A 252 -4.91 -4.70 -2.83
CA ILE A 252 -4.14 -5.28 -3.94
C ILE A 252 -4.64 -4.67 -5.25
N GLN A 253 -5.95 -4.51 -5.40
CA GLN A 253 -6.53 -3.90 -6.58
C GLN A 253 -6.18 -2.41 -6.70
N ALA A 254 -6.11 -1.68 -5.59
CA ALA A 254 -5.65 -0.28 -5.57
C ALA A 254 -4.19 -0.16 -6.02
N GLN A 255 -3.30 -1.06 -5.58
CA GLN A 255 -1.91 -1.07 -6.05
C GLN A 255 -1.81 -1.35 -7.55
N LEU A 256 -2.57 -2.33 -8.04
CA LEU A 256 -2.67 -2.63 -9.46
C LEU A 256 -3.09 -1.40 -10.26
N ASP A 257 -4.02 -0.61 -9.72
CA ASP A 257 -4.55 0.56 -10.39
C ASP A 257 -3.58 1.76 -10.33
N VAL A 258 -2.79 1.91 -9.27
CA VAL A 258 -1.66 2.85 -9.22
C VAL A 258 -0.62 2.51 -10.29
N ARG A 259 -0.26 1.23 -10.42
CA ARG A 259 0.64 0.77 -11.49
C ARG A 259 0.07 1.05 -12.88
N LYS A 260 -1.20 0.69 -13.13
CA LYS A 260 -1.84 0.98 -14.43
C LYS A 260 -1.89 2.48 -14.70
N ALA A 261 -2.14 3.31 -13.69
CA ALA A 261 -2.11 4.76 -13.84
C ALA A 261 -0.72 5.26 -14.21
N TRP A 262 0.33 4.74 -13.58
CA TRP A 262 1.72 5.00 -13.94
C TRP A 262 2.02 4.62 -15.39
N ASP A 263 1.64 3.41 -15.82
CA ASP A 263 1.83 2.95 -17.20
C ASP A 263 1.10 3.84 -18.21
N ARG A 264 -0.18 4.18 -17.93
CA ARG A 264 -0.97 5.07 -18.79
C ARG A 264 -0.30 6.43 -18.98
N VAL A 265 0.34 6.99 -17.96
CA VAL A 265 1.11 8.25 -18.08
C VAL A 265 2.27 8.10 -19.03
N LEU A 266 3.02 7.01 -18.90
CA LEU A 266 4.18 6.73 -19.75
C LEU A 266 3.78 6.53 -21.22
N PHE A 267 2.63 5.91 -21.47
CA PHE A 267 2.10 5.69 -22.82
C PHE A 267 1.23 6.84 -23.36
N GLY A 268 1.07 7.92 -22.59
CA GLY A 268 0.31 9.09 -23.01
C GLY A 268 -1.20 8.87 -23.10
N ASP A 269 -1.74 7.86 -22.41
CA ASP A 269 -3.18 7.62 -22.34
C ASP A 269 -3.87 8.70 -21.49
N ASN A 270 -4.95 9.26 -22.04
CA ASN A 270 -5.70 10.36 -21.48
C ASN A 270 -6.76 9.89 -20.48
N LYS A 271 -7.03 8.58 -20.39
CA LYS A 271 -8.10 7.98 -19.57
C LYS A 271 -7.59 7.56 -18.19
N VAL A 272 -7.08 8.51 -17.41
CA VAL A 272 -6.73 8.28 -16.00
C VAL A 272 -7.96 8.57 -15.12
N THR A 273 -9.01 7.77 -15.28
CA THR A 273 -10.24 7.88 -14.47
C THR A 273 -10.42 6.57 -13.70
N SER A 274 -10.14 6.56 -12.38
CA SER A 274 -10.83 5.72 -11.35
C SER A 274 -10.08 5.49 -10.03
N VAL A 275 -8.78 5.80 -9.91
CA VAL A 275 -7.96 5.41 -8.72
C VAL A 275 -8.52 5.98 -7.40
N SER A 276 -9.11 7.18 -7.43
CA SER A 276 -9.62 7.88 -6.25
C SER A 276 -10.77 7.20 -5.52
N HIS A 277 -11.63 6.44 -6.21
CA HIS A 277 -12.76 5.76 -5.55
C HIS A 277 -12.28 4.57 -4.70
N MET A 278 -11.27 3.84 -5.17
CA MET A 278 -10.73 2.67 -4.47
C MET A 278 -9.87 3.03 -3.26
N LEU A 279 -9.15 4.16 -3.34
CA LEU A 279 -8.36 4.66 -2.22
C LEU A 279 -9.22 5.10 -1.03
N ASN A 280 -10.45 5.54 -1.27
CA ASN A 280 -11.36 5.93 -0.20
C ASN A 280 -11.82 4.70 0.61
N ASP A 281 -12.03 3.57 -0.06
CA ASP A 281 -12.33 2.30 0.60
C ASP A 281 -11.13 1.74 1.36
N THR A 282 -9.91 2.12 0.97
CA THR A 282 -8.67 1.73 1.67
C THR A 282 -8.58 2.30 3.09
N SER A 283 -9.06 3.53 3.32
CA SER A 283 -9.09 4.11 4.67
C SER A 283 -9.97 3.31 5.66
N LYS A 284 -11.04 2.68 5.14
CA LYS A 284 -11.90 1.78 5.91
C LYS A 284 -11.17 0.48 6.25
N ILE A 285 -10.24 0.01 5.40
CA ILE A 285 -9.41 -1.16 5.67
C ILE A 285 -8.56 -0.93 6.91
N THR A 286 -7.85 0.20 7.00
CA THR A 286 -7.02 0.51 8.17
C THR A 286 -7.85 0.57 9.44
N GLN A 287 -9.04 1.18 9.39
CA GLN A 287 -9.98 1.19 10.52
C GLN A 287 -10.42 -0.22 10.91
N SER A 288 -10.80 -1.05 9.94
CA SER A 288 -11.19 -2.44 10.17
C SER A 288 -10.05 -3.27 10.74
N ILE A 289 -8.80 -3.05 10.33
CA ILE A 289 -7.64 -3.75 10.92
C ILE A 289 -7.36 -3.24 12.32
N GLY A 290 -7.44 -1.92 12.56
CA GLY A 290 -7.30 -1.34 13.89
C GLY A 290 -8.36 -1.85 14.88
N SER A 291 -9.54 -2.29 14.43
CA SER A 291 -10.47 -2.99 15.33
C SER A 291 -9.98 -4.37 15.77
N PHE A 292 -9.11 -5.07 15.02
CA PHE A 292 -8.54 -6.36 15.44
C PHE A 292 -7.52 -6.21 16.56
N THR A 293 -6.70 -5.16 16.53
CA THR A 293 -5.65 -4.91 17.56
C THR A 293 -6.27 -4.49 18.90
N ASN A 294 -7.43 -3.84 18.88
CA ASN A 294 -8.16 -3.44 20.08
C ASN A 294 -9.03 -4.56 20.70
N ALA A 295 -9.23 -5.67 19.98
CA ALA A 295 -10.21 -6.71 20.33
C ALA A 295 -9.84 -7.59 21.56
N PRO A 296 -8.59 -7.66 22.06
CA PRO A 296 -8.35 -8.38 23.32
C PRO A 296 -7.35 -7.70 24.27
N GLN A 297 -7.70 -6.54 24.82
CA GLN A 297 -7.15 -6.13 26.15
C GLN A 297 -8.05 -6.54 27.33
N SER A 298 -9.25 -7.08 27.07
CA SER A 298 -10.17 -7.56 28.12
C SER A 298 -9.79 -8.91 28.74
N LEU A 299 -8.66 -9.50 28.32
CA LEU A 299 -8.03 -10.66 28.97
C LEU A 299 -7.18 -10.28 30.18
N SER A 300 -7.39 -9.10 30.77
CA SER A 300 -6.92 -8.79 32.12
C SER A 300 -7.56 -9.75 33.12
N TYR A 301 -6.83 -10.84 33.38
CA TYR A 301 -6.95 -11.69 34.56
C TYR A 301 -6.37 -10.97 35.78
#